data_AF-A0A2W0CEL7-F1
#
_entry.id   AF-A0A2W0CEL7-F1
#
_cell.length_a   1.000
_cell.length_b   1.000
_cell.length_c   1.000
_cell.angle_alpha   90.00
_cell.angle_beta   90.00
_cell.angle_gamma   90.00
#
_symmetry.space_group_name_H-M   'P 1'
#
loop_
_entity.id
_entity.type
_entity.pdbx_description
1 polymer ?
#
loop_
_entity_poly.entity_id
_entity_poly.type
_entity_poly.pdbx_seq_one_letter_code
_entity_poly.pdbx_strand_id
1 'polypeptide(L)'
;MIADFRVLAEFLQGHDEAGGSISEEDIQEQERRLGRPFPVVLREYYKRFGRSQYITQQCNNQYEPMLLEDIFVPDSDFFTTDKAFLVFYQCEESVIYCGIRFSDLTKEDPPVYLCAWNHPDWVLENESLTNFLVSKALIQMGVEDRLPYWVIFDESMWGLSDYRSYWGLSDEQYEIQETSSLQAWRIFCKEDVILLFEMAVGENEDDVLAVYLASFDGERIASLLSRATHDRDLPDYRTNLGS
;
A
#
# COMPACT_ATOMS: atom_id res chain seq x y z
N MET A 1 -2.20 -2.40 15.00
CA MET A 1 -2.55 -0.98 14.72
C MET A 1 -3.59 -0.88 13.62
N ILE A 2 -4.47 0.13 13.71
CA ILE A 2 -5.48 0.41 12.67
C ILE A 2 -4.82 1.22 11.55
N ALA A 3 -5.07 0.84 10.31
CA ALA A 3 -4.67 1.60 9.13
C ALA A 3 -5.36 2.99 9.13
N ASP A 4 -4.59 4.07 9.20
CA ASP A 4 -5.08 5.44 9.32
C ASP A 4 -4.12 6.39 8.57
N PHE A 5 -4.66 7.44 7.93
CA PHE A 5 -3.85 8.44 7.21
C PHE A 5 -2.83 9.17 8.10
N ARG A 6 -3.01 9.17 9.43
CA ARG A 6 -2.00 9.68 10.37
C ARG A 6 -0.69 8.91 10.28
N VAL A 7 -0.74 7.59 10.07
CA VAL A 7 0.46 6.77 9.92
C VAL A 7 1.27 7.22 8.71
N LEU A 8 0.60 7.40 7.56
CA LEU A 8 1.26 7.92 6.36
C LEU A 8 1.81 9.34 6.56
N ALA A 9 1.02 10.20 7.19
CA ALA A 9 1.41 11.59 7.43
C ALA A 9 2.63 11.70 8.36
N GLU A 10 2.75 10.83 9.36
CA GLU A 10 3.92 10.74 10.25
C GLU A 10 5.16 10.29 9.48
N PHE A 11 5.07 9.23 8.66
CA PHE A 11 6.20 8.74 7.85
C PHE A 11 6.68 9.73 6.79
N LEU A 12 5.76 10.47 6.16
CA LEU A 12 6.09 11.43 5.11
C LEU A 12 6.46 12.82 5.65
N GLN A 13 6.37 13.02 6.96
CA GLN A 13 6.60 14.32 7.58
C GLN A 13 8.02 14.83 7.30
N GLY A 14 8.13 15.95 6.61
CA GLY A 14 9.42 16.57 6.27
C GLY A 14 10.12 15.94 5.06
N HIS A 15 9.50 14.95 4.41
CA HIS A 15 10.04 14.27 3.23
C HIS A 15 9.26 14.54 1.95
N ASP A 16 7.96 14.80 2.05
CA ASP A 16 7.18 15.35 0.94
C ASP A 16 7.44 16.85 0.80
N GLU A 17 7.92 17.28 -0.38
CA GLU A 17 7.90 18.69 -0.73
C GLU A 17 6.44 19.18 -0.77
N ALA A 18 6.21 20.49 -0.60
CA ALA A 18 4.89 21.11 -0.47
C ALA A 18 3.88 20.85 -1.63
N GLY A 19 4.25 20.05 -2.63
CA GLY A 19 3.47 19.68 -3.81
C GLY A 19 2.67 18.38 -3.72
N GLY A 20 2.70 17.62 -2.61
CA GLY A 20 1.97 16.35 -2.46
C GLY A 20 0.44 16.46 -2.42
N SER A 21 -0.09 17.68 -2.27
CA SER A 21 -1.53 17.95 -2.13
C SER A 21 -2.22 18.29 -3.45
N ILE A 22 -3.46 17.81 -3.59
CA ILE A 22 -4.38 18.23 -4.66
C ILE A 22 -5.39 19.24 -4.09
N SER A 23 -5.69 20.28 -4.86
CA SER A 23 -6.59 21.35 -4.42
C SER A 23 -8.04 20.87 -4.33
N GLU A 24 -8.83 21.56 -3.50
CA GLU A 24 -10.26 21.31 -3.40
C GLU A 24 -10.97 21.58 -4.74
N GLU A 25 -10.52 22.61 -5.45
CA GLU A 25 -11.04 23.01 -6.75
C GLU A 25 -10.81 21.93 -7.81
N ASP A 26 -9.62 21.34 -7.86
CA ASP A 26 -9.29 20.26 -8.82
C ASP A 26 -10.17 19.02 -8.58
N ILE A 27 -10.37 18.65 -7.30
CA ILE A 27 -11.23 17.51 -6.93
C ILE A 27 -12.67 17.78 -7.33
N GLN A 28 -13.21 18.96 -7.01
CA GLN A 28 -14.59 19.33 -7.37
C GLN A 28 -14.80 19.37 -8.89
N GLU A 29 -13.81 19.87 -9.63
CA GLU A 29 -13.85 19.88 -11.09
C GLU A 29 -13.91 18.45 -11.65
N GLN A 30 -13.13 17.54 -11.07
CA GLN A 30 -13.18 16.14 -11.47
C GLN A 30 -14.51 15.46 -11.13
N GLU A 31 -15.04 15.67 -9.93
CA GLU A 31 -16.37 15.18 -9.54
C GLU A 31 -17.46 15.69 -10.50
N ARG A 32 -17.37 16.95 -10.91
CA ARG A 32 -18.28 17.56 -11.89
C ARG A 32 -18.14 16.92 -13.27
N ARG A 33 -16.91 16.65 -13.72
CA ARG A 33 -16.64 15.96 -15.00
C ARG A 33 -17.25 14.55 -15.01
N LEU A 34 -17.10 13.81 -13.92
CA LEU A 34 -17.61 12.45 -13.78
C LEU A 34 -19.10 12.40 -13.38
N GLY A 35 -19.69 13.54 -13.02
CA GLY A 35 -21.07 13.66 -12.60
C GLY A 35 -21.37 12.96 -11.27
N ARG A 36 -20.37 12.75 -10.42
CA ARG A 36 -20.49 12.02 -9.14
C ARG A 36 -19.56 12.60 -8.08
N PRO A 37 -20.01 12.73 -6.83
CA PRO A 37 -19.14 13.07 -5.71
C PRO A 37 -18.24 11.89 -5.37
N PHE A 38 -17.05 12.20 -4.89
CA PHE A 38 -16.12 11.23 -4.31
C PHE A 38 -16.44 11.03 -2.83
N PRO A 39 -16.21 9.82 -2.28
CA PRO A 39 -16.27 9.58 -0.85
C PRO A 39 -15.29 10.49 -0.09
N VAL A 40 -15.63 10.84 1.14
CA VAL A 40 -14.81 11.75 1.97
C VAL A 40 -13.38 11.23 2.11
N VAL A 41 -13.21 9.93 2.34
CA VAL A 41 -11.90 9.27 2.45
C VAL A 41 -11.08 9.41 1.15
N LEU A 42 -11.70 9.23 -0.03
CA LEU A 42 -10.98 9.37 -1.30
C LEU A 42 -10.54 10.82 -1.54
N ARG A 43 -11.41 11.78 -1.21
CA ARG A 43 -11.10 13.21 -1.31
C ARG A 43 -9.94 13.58 -0.38
N GLU A 44 -9.96 13.07 0.85
CA GLU A 44 -8.91 13.29 1.83
C GLU A 44 -7.57 12.70 1.39
N TYR A 45 -7.59 11.50 0.82
CA TYR A 45 -6.40 10.86 0.26
C TYR A 45 -5.76 11.73 -0.83
N TYR A 46 -6.52 12.15 -1.85
CA TYR A 46 -5.97 12.99 -2.92
C TYR A 46 -5.50 14.36 -2.41
N LYS A 47 -6.21 14.96 -1.45
CA LYS A 47 -5.79 16.22 -0.82
C LYS A 47 -4.45 16.12 -0.10
N ARG A 48 -4.16 14.98 0.53
CA ARG A 48 -2.97 14.83 1.36
C ARG A 48 -1.80 14.21 0.60
N PHE A 49 -2.08 13.22 -0.23
CA PHE A 49 -1.09 12.30 -0.78
C PHE A 49 -1.18 12.14 -2.30
N GLY A 50 -2.15 12.79 -2.96
CA GLY A 50 -2.46 12.58 -4.39
C GLY A 50 -1.34 12.95 -5.36
N ARG A 51 -0.29 13.64 -4.89
CA ARG A 51 0.93 13.97 -5.64
C ARG A 51 2.21 13.55 -4.89
N SER A 52 2.09 12.75 -3.84
CA SER A 52 3.26 12.28 -3.09
C SER A 52 4.10 11.38 -3.97
N GLN A 53 5.33 11.81 -4.27
CA GLN A 53 6.21 11.05 -5.15
C GLN A 53 6.53 9.67 -4.58
N TYR A 54 6.45 9.44 -3.26
CA TYR A 54 6.73 8.13 -2.66
C TYR A 54 5.56 7.15 -2.79
N ILE A 55 4.35 7.65 -3.07
CA ILE A 55 3.14 6.82 -3.20
C ILE A 55 2.68 6.72 -4.66
N THR A 56 2.81 7.78 -5.46
CA THR A 56 2.34 7.80 -6.86
C THR A 56 3.45 7.41 -7.85
N GLN A 57 4.49 6.75 -7.37
CA GLN A 57 5.59 6.27 -8.18
C GLN A 57 5.14 5.06 -9.01
N GLN A 58 5.47 5.00 -10.30
CA GLN A 58 5.16 3.82 -11.12
C GLN A 58 5.85 2.58 -10.57
N CYS A 59 5.08 1.53 -10.30
CA CYS A 59 5.58 0.25 -9.83
C CYS A 59 5.18 -0.89 -10.74
N ASN A 60 6.19 -1.57 -11.29
CA ASN A 60 5.98 -2.80 -12.03
C ASN A 60 5.20 -3.82 -11.20
N ASN A 61 4.02 -4.20 -11.69
CA ASN A 61 3.21 -5.28 -11.14
C ASN A 61 2.76 -5.05 -9.68
N GLN A 62 2.63 -3.79 -9.26
CA GLN A 62 2.00 -3.44 -7.97
C GLN A 62 0.80 -2.55 -8.19
N TYR A 63 -0.04 -2.50 -7.16
CA TYR A 63 -1.16 -1.57 -7.15
C TYR A 63 -0.64 -0.13 -6.96
N GLU A 64 -1.09 0.77 -7.81
CA GLU A 64 -0.79 2.20 -7.75
C GLU A 64 -2.07 3.06 -7.80
N PRO A 65 -2.07 4.22 -7.13
CA PRO A 65 -3.17 5.16 -7.23
C PRO A 65 -3.22 5.77 -8.64
N MET A 66 -4.41 5.85 -9.21
CA MET A 66 -4.58 6.63 -10.44
C MET A 66 -4.41 8.12 -10.14
N LEU A 67 -3.84 8.87 -11.09
CA LEU A 67 -3.88 10.32 -11.05
C LEU A 67 -5.32 10.80 -11.03
N LEU A 68 -5.57 11.98 -10.44
CA LEU A 68 -6.91 12.50 -10.26
C LEU A 68 -7.66 12.57 -11.61
N GLU A 69 -7.00 13.06 -12.66
CA GLU A 69 -7.54 13.20 -14.02
C GLU A 69 -7.86 11.87 -14.71
N ASP A 70 -7.22 10.78 -14.29
CA ASP A 70 -7.35 9.45 -14.90
C ASP A 70 -8.45 8.61 -14.25
N ILE A 71 -8.96 9.02 -13.07
CA ILE A 71 -10.15 8.42 -12.47
C ILE A 71 -11.29 8.44 -13.48
N PHE A 72 -11.93 7.28 -13.66
CA PHE A 72 -12.96 7.10 -14.68
C PHE A 72 -14.13 6.24 -14.20
N VAL A 73 -15.19 6.28 -15.00
CA VAL A 73 -16.32 5.35 -14.92
C VAL A 73 -16.22 4.41 -16.12
N PRO A 74 -16.28 3.08 -15.94
CA PRO A 74 -16.24 2.14 -17.04
C PRO A 74 -17.30 2.44 -18.10
N ASP A 75 -16.89 2.58 -19.35
CA ASP A 75 -17.79 2.76 -20.49
C ASP A 75 -18.13 1.42 -21.17
N SER A 76 -18.75 1.47 -22.36
CA SER A 76 -19.10 0.27 -23.12
C SER A 76 -17.90 -0.57 -23.54
N ASP A 77 -16.73 0.06 -23.69
CA ASP A 77 -15.55 -0.53 -24.30
C ASP A 77 -14.62 -1.13 -23.24
N PHE A 78 -14.76 -0.69 -21.98
CA PHE A 78 -14.10 -1.32 -20.84
C PHE A 78 -14.53 -2.80 -20.68
N PHE A 79 -13.65 -3.68 -20.22
CA PHE A 79 -13.87 -5.13 -20.30
C PHE A 79 -14.85 -5.70 -19.26
N THR A 80 -15.11 -4.98 -18.16
CA THR A 80 -16.04 -5.45 -17.13
C THR A 80 -17.49 -5.48 -17.62
N THR A 81 -18.32 -6.37 -17.07
CA THR A 81 -19.76 -6.43 -17.35
C THR A 81 -20.56 -5.38 -16.57
N ASP A 82 -20.16 -5.07 -15.33
CA ASP A 82 -20.84 -4.12 -14.45
C ASP A 82 -20.11 -2.76 -14.46
N LYS A 83 -20.77 -1.76 -15.03
CA LYS A 83 -20.23 -0.40 -15.22
C LYS A 83 -20.49 0.54 -14.04
N ALA A 84 -21.15 0.07 -12.99
CA ALA A 84 -21.62 0.90 -11.89
C ALA A 84 -20.53 1.21 -10.85
N PHE A 85 -19.34 1.59 -11.31
CA PHE A 85 -18.15 1.79 -10.49
C PHE A 85 -17.41 3.08 -10.83
N LEU A 86 -16.82 3.68 -9.80
CA LEU A 86 -15.80 4.72 -9.92
C LEU A 86 -14.43 4.05 -9.75
N VAL A 87 -13.60 4.05 -10.78
CA VAL A 87 -12.28 3.39 -10.79
C VAL A 87 -11.20 4.40 -10.45
N PHE A 88 -10.36 4.10 -9.45
CA PHE A 88 -9.41 5.05 -8.86
C PHE A 88 -8.03 4.46 -8.53
N TYR A 89 -7.85 3.15 -8.71
CA TYR A 89 -6.60 2.45 -8.46
C TYR A 89 -6.39 1.38 -9.54
N GLN A 90 -5.14 1.06 -9.85
CA GLN A 90 -4.83 0.08 -10.87
C GLN A 90 -3.54 -0.70 -10.57
N CYS A 91 -3.36 -1.81 -11.26
CA CYS A 91 -2.05 -2.41 -11.55
C CYS A 91 -2.01 -2.58 -13.06
N GLU A 92 -1.32 -1.66 -13.73
CA GLU A 92 -1.39 -1.50 -15.20
C GLU A 92 -0.87 -2.76 -15.92
N GLU A 93 0.24 -3.33 -15.45
CA GLU A 93 0.87 -4.48 -16.12
C GLU A 93 0.00 -5.75 -16.06
N SER A 94 -0.77 -5.92 -14.99
CA SER A 94 -1.68 -7.05 -14.81
C SER A 94 -3.11 -6.75 -15.26
N VAL A 95 -3.39 -5.52 -15.72
CA VAL A 95 -4.73 -5.06 -16.13
C VAL A 95 -5.76 -5.33 -15.03
N ILE A 96 -5.41 -4.92 -13.81
CA ILE A 96 -6.25 -5.00 -12.61
C ILE A 96 -6.67 -3.58 -12.23
N TYR A 97 -7.93 -3.41 -11.88
CA TYR A 97 -8.50 -2.13 -11.49
C TYR A 97 -9.25 -2.26 -10.17
N CYS A 98 -9.13 -1.27 -9.30
CA CYS A 98 -9.94 -1.16 -8.09
C CYS A 98 -10.92 0.01 -8.19
N GLY A 99 -12.13 -0.22 -7.70
CA GLY A 99 -13.21 0.74 -7.80
C GLY A 99 -14.19 0.69 -6.64
N ILE A 100 -14.98 1.74 -6.55
CA ILE A 100 -16.04 1.89 -5.55
C ILE A 100 -17.38 1.82 -6.27
N ARG A 101 -18.27 0.94 -5.82
CA ARG A 101 -19.61 0.80 -6.40
C ARG A 101 -20.39 2.10 -6.18
N PHE A 102 -21.16 2.54 -7.17
CA PHE A 102 -21.91 3.79 -7.09
C PHE A 102 -22.87 3.90 -5.92
N SER A 103 -23.49 2.79 -5.52
CA SER A 103 -24.38 2.73 -4.35
C SER A 103 -23.65 2.98 -3.03
N ASP A 104 -22.33 2.85 -3.01
CA ASP A 104 -21.50 2.97 -1.83
C ASP A 104 -20.80 4.34 -1.72
N LEU A 105 -20.88 5.19 -2.75
CA LEU A 105 -20.17 6.49 -2.77
C LEU A 105 -20.58 7.45 -1.64
N THR A 106 -21.76 7.25 -1.04
CA THR A 106 -22.23 8.06 0.09
C THR A 106 -21.79 7.53 1.45
N LYS A 107 -21.15 6.35 1.51
CA LYS A 107 -20.57 5.83 2.75
C LYS A 107 -19.33 6.66 3.10
N GLU A 108 -19.10 6.84 4.39
CA GLU A 108 -17.92 7.56 4.90
C GLU A 108 -16.63 6.84 4.48
N ASP A 109 -16.60 5.53 4.71
CA ASP A 109 -15.50 4.64 4.36
C ASP A 109 -16.06 3.45 3.55
N PRO A 110 -16.19 3.57 2.22
CA PRO A 110 -16.83 2.56 1.39
C PRO A 110 -15.93 1.33 1.16
N PRO A 111 -16.51 0.17 0.82
CA PRO A 111 -15.75 -0.98 0.36
C PRO A 111 -15.11 -0.72 -1.01
N VAL A 112 -13.98 -1.40 -1.24
CA VAL A 112 -13.22 -1.41 -2.49
C VAL A 112 -13.42 -2.77 -3.16
N TYR A 113 -13.65 -2.72 -4.46
CA TYR A 113 -13.80 -3.91 -5.30
C TYR A 113 -12.69 -3.95 -6.34
N LEU A 114 -12.27 -5.15 -6.70
CA LEU A 114 -11.26 -5.42 -7.72
C LEU A 114 -11.91 -6.03 -8.95
N CYS A 115 -11.43 -5.65 -10.12
CA CYS A 115 -11.77 -6.26 -11.40
C CYS A 115 -10.50 -6.49 -12.21
N ALA A 116 -10.28 -7.74 -12.64
CA ALA A 116 -9.13 -8.12 -13.44
C ALA A 116 -9.57 -8.50 -14.86
N TRP A 117 -8.74 -8.23 -15.86
CA TRP A 117 -9.07 -8.56 -17.26
C TRP A 117 -9.47 -10.02 -17.48
N ASN A 118 -8.79 -10.95 -16.79
CA ASN A 118 -9.05 -12.39 -16.89
C ASN A 118 -10.26 -12.86 -16.06
N HIS A 119 -10.81 -12.00 -15.19
CA HIS A 119 -12.01 -12.24 -14.39
C HIS A 119 -12.85 -10.95 -14.34
N PRO A 120 -13.65 -10.68 -15.38
CA PRO A 120 -14.26 -9.37 -15.63
C PRO A 120 -15.41 -8.98 -14.67
N ASP A 121 -15.61 -9.75 -13.61
CA ASP A 121 -16.56 -9.45 -12.54
C ASP A 121 -15.85 -8.74 -11.38
N TRP A 122 -16.55 -7.81 -10.75
CA TRP A 122 -16.07 -7.13 -9.55
C TRP A 122 -16.18 -8.04 -8.33
N VAL A 123 -15.05 -8.25 -7.66
CA VAL A 123 -14.97 -8.99 -6.40
C VAL A 123 -14.64 -8.03 -5.26
N LEU A 124 -15.13 -8.30 -4.06
CA LEU A 124 -14.76 -7.50 -2.88
C LEU A 124 -13.26 -7.67 -2.63
N GLU A 125 -12.53 -6.55 -2.63
CA GLU A 125 -11.10 -6.53 -2.32
C GLU A 125 -10.88 -6.15 -0.86
N ASN A 126 -11.54 -5.09 -0.37
CA ASN A 126 -11.38 -4.61 0.99
C ASN A 126 -12.67 -3.95 1.48
N GLU A 127 -13.06 -4.17 2.73
CA GLU A 127 -14.28 -3.58 3.31
C GLU A 127 -14.12 -2.08 3.67
N SER A 128 -12.89 -1.57 3.71
CA SER A 128 -12.54 -0.20 4.09
C SER A 128 -11.62 0.45 3.05
N LEU A 129 -12.05 1.56 2.47
CA LEU A 129 -11.24 2.37 1.56
C LEU A 129 -10.00 2.94 2.28
N THR A 130 -10.16 3.36 3.53
CA THR A 130 -9.05 3.86 4.36
C THR A 130 -7.99 2.77 4.54
N ASN A 131 -8.42 1.56 4.90
CA ASN A 131 -7.52 0.42 5.06
C ASN A 131 -6.77 0.11 3.76
N PHE A 132 -7.51 0.03 2.65
CA PHE A 132 -6.95 -0.22 1.33
C PHE A 132 -5.89 0.82 0.96
N LEU A 133 -6.23 2.11 1.01
CA LEU A 133 -5.34 3.20 0.59
C LEU A 133 -4.08 3.28 1.46
N VAL A 134 -4.22 3.18 2.78
CA VAL A 134 -3.07 3.23 3.71
C VAL A 134 -2.15 2.03 3.50
N SER A 135 -2.72 0.83 3.40
CA SER A 135 -1.92 -0.39 3.27
C SER A 135 -1.19 -0.44 1.91
N LYS A 136 -1.87 -0.12 0.81
CA LYS A 136 -1.23 -0.07 -0.51
C LYS A 136 -0.16 1.04 -0.57
N ALA A 137 -0.39 2.20 0.04
CA ALA A 137 0.63 3.24 0.13
C ALA A 137 1.89 2.77 0.91
N LEU A 138 1.72 2.07 2.03
CA LEU A 138 2.86 1.52 2.78
C LEU A 138 3.61 0.45 2.00
N ILE A 139 2.88 -0.44 1.30
CA ILE A 139 3.50 -1.43 0.40
C ILE A 139 4.30 -0.72 -0.69
N GLN A 140 3.68 0.25 -1.36
CA GLN A 140 4.28 1.04 -2.43
C GLN A 140 5.53 1.80 -1.98
N MET A 141 5.54 2.34 -0.76
CA MET A 141 6.73 2.99 -0.19
C MET A 141 7.80 1.98 0.22
N GLY A 142 7.42 0.79 0.69
CA GLY A 142 8.35 -0.16 1.28
C GLY A 142 8.98 -1.16 0.31
N VAL A 143 8.38 -1.39 -0.85
CA VAL A 143 8.96 -2.26 -1.88
C VAL A 143 10.22 -1.62 -2.51
N GLU A 144 11.04 -2.43 -3.15
CA GLU A 144 12.41 -2.14 -3.64
C GLU A 144 12.64 -0.71 -4.19
N ASP A 145 13.67 -0.04 -3.63
CA ASP A 145 14.24 1.24 -4.09
C ASP A 145 13.30 2.46 -4.08
N ARG A 146 12.24 2.42 -3.26
CA ARG A 146 11.21 3.50 -3.20
C ARG A 146 11.46 4.54 -2.12
N LEU A 147 12.08 4.13 -1.02
CA LEU A 147 12.65 5.06 -0.04
C LEU A 147 14.18 5.09 -0.15
N PRO A 148 14.83 6.19 0.30
CA PRO A 148 16.27 6.37 0.14
C PRO A 148 17.15 5.27 0.72
N TYR A 149 16.68 4.58 1.76
CA TYR A 149 17.40 3.46 2.36
C TYR A 149 16.53 2.22 2.41
N TRP A 150 17.12 1.09 2.00
CA TRP A 150 16.39 -0.16 1.93
C TRP A 150 17.27 -1.38 2.19
N VAL A 151 16.61 -2.45 2.62
CA VAL A 151 17.18 -3.80 2.73
C VAL A 151 16.17 -4.80 2.19
N ILE A 152 16.66 -5.80 1.45
CA ILE A 152 15.84 -6.86 0.87
C ILE A 152 16.43 -8.20 1.29
N PHE A 153 15.58 -9.02 1.91
CA PHE A 153 15.83 -10.43 2.16
C PHE A 153 15.04 -11.21 1.11
N ASP A 154 15.74 -11.96 0.27
CA ASP A 154 15.11 -12.90 -0.64
C ASP A 154 14.64 -14.15 0.15
N GLU A 155 13.88 -15.03 -0.48
CA GLU A 155 13.34 -16.26 0.14
C GLU A 155 14.44 -17.04 0.88
N SER A 156 14.15 -17.45 2.12
CA SER A 156 15.11 -18.15 2.96
C SER A 156 14.42 -19.17 3.87
N MET A 157 15.19 -19.83 4.73
CA MET A 157 14.65 -20.76 5.73
C MET A 157 13.93 -20.07 6.89
N TRP A 158 13.96 -18.73 6.96
CA TRP A 158 13.28 -17.97 8.02
C TRP A 158 11.81 -17.75 7.67
N GLY A 159 10.93 -18.12 8.60
CA GLY A 159 9.51 -17.76 8.54
C GLY A 159 9.22 -16.41 9.19
N LEU A 160 7.98 -15.94 9.08
CA LEU A 160 7.51 -14.71 9.71
C LEU A 160 7.79 -14.71 11.22
N SER A 161 7.59 -15.83 11.88
CA SER A 161 7.84 -16.03 13.32
C SER A 161 9.29 -15.80 13.72
N ASP A 162 10.26 -16.22 12.89
CA ASP A 162 11.69 -15.99 13.13
C ASP A 162 12.03 -14.49 13.06
N TYR A 163 11.59 -13.81 11.99
CA TYR A 163 11.79 -12.37 11.83
C TYR A 163 11.14 -11.56 12.95
N ARG A 164 9.92 -11.93 13.33
CA ARG A 164 9.20 -11.29 14.43
C ARG A 164 9.91 -11.48 15.76
N SER A 165 10.48 -12.66 16.00
CA SER A 165 11.30 -12.90 17.19
C SER A 165 12.54 -12.01 17.20
N TYR A 166 13.28 -11.97 16.08
CA TYR A 166 14.52 -11.20 15.94
C TYR A 166 14.29 -9.69 16.12
N TRP A 167 13.32 -9.12 15.43
CA TRP A 167 13.02 -7.69 15.52
C TRP A 167 12.11 -7.32 16.68
N GLY A 168 11.58 -8.29 17.43
CA GLY A 168 10.63 -8.05 18.52
C GLY A 168 9.35 -7.37 18.01
N LEU A 169 8.73 -7.97 17.00
CA LEU A 169 7.47 -7.54 16.39
C LEU A 169 6.30 -8.29 17.03
N SER A 170 5.70 -7.69 18.06
CA SER A 170 4.40 -8.14 18.58
C SER A 170 3.28 -7.61 17.68
N ASP A 171 2.35 -8.48 17.28
CA ASP A 171 1.31 -8.20 16.26
C ASP A 171 0.47 -6.98 16.59
N GLU A 172 0.23 -6.69 17.86
CA GLU A 172 -0.71 -5.62 18.21
C GLU A 172 -0.08 -4.22 18.14
N GLN A 173 1.22 -4.12 18.41
CA GLN A 173 1.88 -2.82 18.60
C GLN A 173 2.37 -2.19 17.30
N TYR A 174 2.89 -3.00 16.38
CA TYR A 174 3.60 -2.50 15.20
C TYR A 174 2.94 -2.89 13.88
N GLU A 175 2.06 -3.89 13.87
CA GLU A 175 1.43 -4.36 12.63
C GLU A 175 0.32 -3.40 12.19
N ILE A 176 0.30 -3.03 10.92
CA ILE A 176 -0.86 -2.43 10.27
C ILE A 176 -1.71 -3.58 9.76
N GLN A 177 -2.92 -3.73 10.29
CA GLN A 177 -3.83 -4.79 9.88
C GLN A 177 -4.32 -4.53 8.45
N GLU A 178 -3.75 -5.22 7.47
CA GLU A 178 -4.20 -5.21 6.08
C GLU A 178 -5.36 -6.20 5.91
N THR A 179 -6.50 -5.73 5.42
CA THR A 179 -7.74 -6.52 5.39
C THR A 179 -8.19 -6.87 3.97
N SER A 180 -7.27 -6.92 3.01
CA SER A 180 -7.64 -7.26 1.64
C SER A 180 -7.82 -8.77 1.46
N SER A 181 -8.63 -9.20 0.51
CA SER A 181 -9.05 -10.60 0.38
C SER A 181 -7.92 -11.61 0.19
N LEU A 182 -6.79 -11.23 -0.43
CA LEU A 182 -5.64 -12.12 -0.66
C LEU A 182 -4.57 -12.08 0.44
N GLN A 183 -4.55 -11.03 1.28
CA GLN A 183 -3.57 -10.79 2.36
C GLN A 183 -2.12 -11.21 2.03
N ALA A 184 -1.64 -10.92 0.83
CA ALA A 184 -0.29 -11.29 0.39
C ALA A 184 0.83 -10.51 1.11
N TRP A 185 0.49 -9.55 1.97
CA TRP A 185 1.44 -8.66 2.63
C TRP A 185 1.16 -8.57 4.12
N ARG A 186 2.20 -8.67 4.95
CA ARG A 186 2.16 -8.22 6.35
C ARG A 186 3.00 -6.97 6.48
N ILE A 187 2.43 -5.97 7.13
CA ILE A 187 2.99 -4.62 7.17
C ILE A 187 3.27 -4.27 8.63
N PHE A 188 4.51 -3.97 8.96
CA PHE A 188 4.90 -3.47 10.28
C PHE A 188 5.56 -2.11 10.15
N CYS A 189 5.25 -1.22 11.08
CA CYS A 189 5.92 0.07 11.21
C CYS A 189 6.61 0.13 12.56
N LYS A 190 7.95 0.20 12.57
CA LYS A 190 8.73 0.23 13.82
C LYS A 190 9.92 1.16 13.69
N GLU A 191 10.03 2.10 14.62
CA GLU A 191 11.20 3.01 14.72
C GLU A 191 11.47 3.74 13.39
N ASP A 192 10.41 4.23 12.74
CA ASP A 192 10.45 4.89 11.43
C ASP A 192 10.98 4.02 10.27
N VAL A 193 10.88 2.70 10.43
CA VAL A 193 11.14 1.71 9.37
C VAL A 193 9.83 1.00 9.02
N ILE A 194 9.54 0.95 7.72
CA ILE A 194 8.49 0.08 7.17
C ILE A 194 9.12 -1.30 6.96
N LEU A 195 8.53 -2.33 7.53
CA LEU A 195 8.88 -3.73 7.30
C LEU A 195 7.71 -4.39 6.58
N LEU A 196 7.95 -4.86 5.35
CA LEU A 196 6.99 -5.58 4.55
C LEU A 196 7.41 -7.03 4.43
N PHE A 197 6.46 -7.94 4.64
CA PHE A 197 6.65 -9.36 4.41
C PHE A 197 5.71 -9.77 3.28
N GLU A 198 6.28 -10.19 2.16
CA GLU A 198 5.52 -10.85 1.09
C GLU A 198 5.26 -12.28 1.53
N MET A 199 3.98 -12.64 1.66
CA MET A 199 3.55 -13.93 2.18
C MET A 199 3.22 -14.88 1.03
N ALA A 200 3.57 -16.16 1.20
CA ALA A 200 3.04 -17.19 0.32
C ALA A 200 1.53 -17.33 0.56
N VAL A 201 0.72 -17.02 -0.46
CA VAL A 201 -0.74 -17.16 -0.37
C VAL A 201 -1.08 -18.66 -0.34
N GLY A 202 -1.51 -19.17 0.82
CA GLY A 202 -1.72 -20.61 1.03
C GLY A 202 -2.06 -20.98 2.48
N GLU A 203 -1.86 -22.25 2.85
CA GLU A 203 -2.26 -22.78 4.17
C GLU A 203 -1.31 -22.38 5.33
N ASN A 204 -0.06 -21.99 5.04
CA ASN A 204 0.92 -21.66 6.07
C ASN A 204 1.15 -20.15 6.16
N GLU A 205 0.62 -19.53 7.21
CA GLU A 205 0.77 -18.10 7.50
C GLU A 205 2.19 -17.69 7.91
N ASP A 206 3.12 -18.63 8.06
CA ASP A 206 4.52 -18.37 8.40
C ASP A 206 5.44 -18.29 7.17
N ASP A 207 4.98 -18.73 5.99
CA ASP A 207 5.80 -18.79 4.78
C ASP A 207 6.00 -17.41 4.16
N VAL A 208 7.24 -16.94 4.14
CA VAL A 208 7.66 -15.62 3.64
C VAL A 208 8.45 -15.78 2.36
N LEU A 209 8.02 -15.11 1.29
CA LEU A 209 8.68 -15.11 -0.02
C LEU A 209 9.80 -14.05 -0.10
N ALA A 210 9.58 -12.91 0.55
CA ALA A 210 10.55 -11.82 0.61
C ALA A 210 10.27 -10.90 1.80
N VAL A 211 11.31 -10.23 2.29
CA VAL A 211 11.20 -9.19 3.31
C VAL A 211 11.85 -7.91 2.84
N TYR A 212 11.13 -6.80 2.99
CA TYR A 212 11.59 -5.47 2.62
C TYR A 212 11.63 -4.59 3.85
N LEU A 213 12.76 -3.93 4.09
CA LEU A 213 12.86 -2.83 5.03
C LEU A 213 13.10 -1.56 4.23
N ALA A 214 12.38 -0.49 4.58
CA ALA A 214 12.52 0.79 3.93
C ALA A 214 12.39 1.94 4.94
N SER A 215 13.20 2.98 4.77
CA SER A 215 13.16 4.18 5.60
C SER A 215 13.80 5.38 4.90
N PHE A 216 13.45 6.57 5.39
CA PHE A 216 14.18 7.80 5.11
C PHE A 216 15.47 7.95 5.93
N ASP A 217 15.67 7.09 6.95
CA ASP A 217 16.81 7.14 7.86
C ASP A 217 17.59 5.80 7.87
N GLY A 218 18.78 5.81 7.27
CA GLY A 218 19.64 4.64 7.18
C GLY A 218 20.17 4.17 8.54
N GLU A 219 20.30 5.05 9.54
CA GLU A 219 20.74 4.66 10.89
C GLU A 219 19.68 3.79 11.58
N ARG A 220 18.39 4.03 11.32
CA ARG A 220 17.29 3.21 11.85
C ARG A 220 17.32 1.80 11.29
N ILE A 221 17.54 1.66 9.98
CA ILE A 221 17.69 0.35 9.36
C ILE A 221 18.94 -0.36 9.89
N ALA A 222 20.09 0.32 9.93
CA ALA A 222 21.34 -0.26 10.46
C ALA A 222 21.20 -0.72 11.92
N SER A 223 20.46 0.03 12.74
CA SER A 223 20.12 -0.34 14.12
C SER A 223 19.30 -1.63 14.18
N LEU A 224 18.32 -1.83 13.28
CA LEU A 224 17.54 -3.07 13.21
C LEU A 224 18.37 -4.27 12.72
N LEU A 225 19.30 -4.07 11.79
CA LEU A 225 20.17 -5.13 11.28
C LEU A 225 21.20 -5.59 12.31
N SER A 226 21.77 -4.66 13.09
CA SER A 226 22.82 -4.95 14.07
C SER A 226 22.34 -5.48 15.42
N ARG A 227 21.03 -5.75 15.57
CA ARG A 227 20.46 -6.30 16.81
C ARG A 227 20.96 -7.71 17.06
N ALA A 228 22.01 -7.84 17.87
CA ALA A 228 22.41 -9.13 18.40
C ALA A 228 21.29 -9.71 19.29
N THR A 229 20.48 -10.60 18.72
CA THR A 229 19.60 -11.49 19.49
C THR A 229 20.22 -12.88 19.51
N HIS A 230 20.27 -13.45 20.72
CA HIS A 230 20.96 -14.68 21.10
C HIS A 230 21.03 -15.75 19.98
N ASP A 231 22.25 -16.02 19.49
CA ASP A 231 22.66 -17.16 18.65
C ASP A 231 22.02 -17.32 17.25
N ARG A 232 21.43 -16.28 16.66
CA ARG A 232 20.97 -16.33 15.25
C ARG A 232 21.40 -15.11 14.45
N ASP A 233 22.16 -15.38 13.39
CA ASP A 233 22.47 -14.41 12.35
C ASP A 233 21.28 -14.26 11.39
N LEU A 234 21.01 -13.03 10.96
CA LEU A 234 20.04 -12.77 9.90
C LEU A 234 20.39 -13.54 8.61
N PRO A 235 19.41 -13.92 7.77
CA PRO A 235 19.67 -14.43 6.44
C PRO A 235 20.48 -13.44 5.59
N ASP A 236 21.07 -13.92 4.50
CA ASP A 236 21.74 -13.05 3.52
C ASP A 236 20.75 -12.01 2.96
N TYR A 237 21.23 -10.78 2.77
CA TYR A 237 20.41 -9.66 2.30
C TYR A 237 21.16 -8.72 1.37
N ARG A 238 20.39 -7.96 0.58
CA ARG A 238 20.86 -6.87 -0.29
C ARG A 238 20.49 -5.53 0.37
N THR A 239 21.36 -4.53 0.25
CA THR A 239 21.09 -3.20 0.82
C THR A 239 21.88 -2.10 0.12
N ASN A 240 21.40 -0.85 0.23
CA ASN A 240 22.08 0.35 -0.25
C ASN A 240 22.68 1.22 0.89
N LEU A 241 22.73 0.74 2.13
CA LEU A 241 23.19 1.51 3.31
C LEU A 241 24.65 1.99 3.26
N GLY A 242 25.41 1.61 2.24
CA GLY A 242 26.85 1.85 2.16
C GLY A 242 27.61 0.88 3.08
N SER A 243 28.74 0.37 2.59
CA SER A 243 29.69 -0.43 3.36
C SER A 243 30.64 0.44 4.17
#